data_AF-I1BUU6-F1
#
_entry.id   AF-I1BUU6-F1
#
_cell.length_a   1.000
_cell.length_b   1.000
_cell.length_c   1.000
_cell.angle_alpha   90.00
_cell.angle_beta   90.00
_cell.angle_gamma   90.00
#
_symmetry.space_group_name_H-M   'P 1'
#
loop_
_entity.id
_entity.type
_entity.pdbx_description
1 polymer ?
#
loop_
_entity_poly.entity_id
_entity_poly.type
_entity_poly.pdbx_seq_one_letter_code
_entity_poly.pdbx_strand_id
1 'polypeptide(L)'
;MKSDEWRTWCVVLSPFLLKQKLTREHFDVWMQYVEAVKLITGPLITVEDIEMAHSLFKNFDKSCVQLYGNSMTTPNMHMHMHLKECFLDFGPSYAFWLYGFERLNGNIKNININFKTGFETTYAIMFTQNVHTQDLIHSLHSFINTNNEDMLLLVKSIEEIGEVTSDESGLTPFDYSRFIDGPSLFNSTITGSEPLPPSSFPLKFNKKTELICHEHCDALKNYYMNTYAPMITNTYIDTTIHSFKKITLLGQLYQPASANSLSSSPSSFIQAIVDNQLRIGQISYFFTHSFGNNTHYFAFVNWYSHASQHFPSFDGTGIQVWKNQYEPVSRQNILPIHRIYNPVAVKPYIDNHILTLSLPRKIYM
;
A
#
# COMPACT_ATOMS: atom_id res chain seq x y z
N MET A 1 10.62 17.63 -3.21
CA MET A 1 9.41 16.86 -2.89
C MET A 1 9.11 15.99 -4.08
N LYS A 2 9.08 14.66 -3.92
CA LYS A 2 8.71 13.72 -5.00
C LYS A 2 7.24 13.93 -5.36
N SER A 3 6.83 13.57 -6.56
CA SER A 3 5.46 13.86 -7.02
C SER A 3 4.37 13.19 -6.17
N ASP A 4 4.65 12.00 -5.64
CA ASP A 4 3.80 11.29 -4.66
C ASP A 4 3.66 12.05 -3.32
N GLU A 5 4.77 12.65 -2.86
CA GLU A 5 4.78 13.50 -1.66
C GLU A 5 4.03 14.80 -1.93
N TRP A 6 4.15 15.36 -3.14
CA TRP A 6 3.41 16.55 -3.55
C TRP A 6 1.91 16.28 -3.63
N ARG A 7 1.48 15.14 -4.19
CA ARG A 7 0.07 14.73 -4.18
C ARG A 7 -0.46 14.59 -2.76
N THR A 8 0.30 13.92 -1.90
CA THR A 8 -0.06 13.77 -0.48
C THR A 8 -0.16 15.13 0.21
N TRP A 9 0.81 16.01 -0.03
CA TRP A 9 0.75 17.35 0.53
C TRP A 9 -0.45 18.13 0.01
N CYS A 10 -0.70 18.14 -1.31
CA CYS A 10 -1.79 18.89 -1.93
C CYS A 10 -3.16 18.37 -1.47
N VAL A 11 -3.44 17.07 -1.62
CA VAL A 11 -4.78 16.52 -1.38
C VAL A 11 -5.04 16.28 0.11
N VAL A 12 -4.01 15.90 0.87
CA VAL A 12 -4.17 15.48 2.26
C VAL A 12 -3.76 16.56 3.24
N LEU A 13 -2.54 17.09 3.16
CA LEU A 13 -2.01 17.96 4.22
C LEU A 13 -2.46 19.41 4.07
N SER A 14 -2.48 19.95 2.85
CA SER A 14 -2.71 21.36 2.58
C SER A 14 -4.09 21.85 3.03
N PRO A 15 -5.20 21.08 2.91
CA PRO A 15 -6.50 21.51 3.44
C PRO A 15 -6.49 21.76 4.95
N PHE A 16 -5.67 21.01 5.70
CA PHE A 16 -5.53 21.21 7.15
C PHE A 16 -4.56 22.33 7.48
N LEU A 17 -3.38 22.31 6.85
CA LEU A 17 -2.30 23.23 7.18
C LEU A 17 -2.62 24.67 6.77
N LEU A 18 -3.39 24.85 5.69
CA LEU A 18 -3.66 26.18 5.14
C LEU A 18 -4.96 26.82 5.67
N LYS A 19 -5.89 26.05 6.26
CA LYS A 19 -7.21 26.55 6.71
C LYS A 19 -7.14 27.72 7.69
N GLN A 20 -6.13 27.76 8.55
CA GLN A 20 -5.90 28.86 9.51
C GLN A 20 -4.74 29.78 9.13
N LYS A 21 -4.12 29.54 7.97
CA LYS A 21 -2.97 30.32 7.48
C LYS A 21 -3.36 31.23 6.31
N LEU A 22 -4.33 30.83 5.51
CA LEU A 22 -4.90 31.63 4.44
C LEU A 22 -6.16 32.34 4.92
N THR A 23 -6.45 33.50 4.33
CA THR A 23 -7.77 34.12 4.44
C THR A 23 -8.80 33.22 3.76
N ARG A 24 -10.07 33.37 4.15
CA ARG A 24 -11.16 32.51 3.64
C ARG A 24 -11.22 32.48 2.11
N GLU A 25 -11.12 33.63 1.47
CA GLU A 25 -11.17 33.77 0.02
C GLU A 25 -10.04 32.99 -0.68
N HIS A 26 -8.80 33.13 -0.21
CA HIS A 26 -7.66 32.41 -0.78
C HIS A 26 -7.73 30.91 -0.49
N PHE A 27 -8.25 30.53 0.68
CA PHE A 27 -8.44 29.13 1.03
C PHE A 27 -9.50 28.46 0.14
N ASP A 28 -10.62 29.14 -0.11
CA ASP A 28 -11.70 28.61 -0.96
C ASP A 28 -11.21 28.38 -2.40
N VAL A 29 -10.39 29.30 -2.93
CA VAL A 29 -9.73 29.12 -4.24
C VAL A 29 -8.79 27.92 -4.22
N TRP A 30 -7.94 27.79 -3.20
CA TRP A 30 -7.05 26.64 -3.06
C TRP A 30 -7.82 25.31 -2.97
N MET A 31 -8.96 25.28 -2.28
CA MET A 31 -9.78 24.08 -2.17
C MET A 31 -10.39 23.65 -3.51
N GLN A 32 -10.69 24.57 -4.44
CA GLN A 32 -11.11 24.21 -5.80
C GLN A 32 -10.02 23.42 -6.53
N TYR A 33 -8.77 23.85 -6.40
CA TYR A 33 -7.62 23.14 -6.97
C TYR A 33 -7.45 21.76 -6.35
N VAL A 34 -7.53 21.68 -5.01
CA VAL A 34 -7.42 20.41 -4.29
C VAL A 34 -8.48 19.41 -4.74
N GLU A 35 -9.73 19.83 -4.87
CA GLU A 35 -10.81 18.95 -5.32
C GLU A 35 -10.61 18.50 -6.77
N ALA A 36 -10.17 19.39 -7.66
CA ALA A 36 -9.84 19.04 -9.03
C ALA A 36 -8.73 17.97 -9.09
N VAL A 37 -7.64 18.17 -8.35
CA VAL A 37 -6.52 17.22 -8.27
C VAL A 37 -6.97 15.86 -7.71
N LYS A 38 -7.85 15.86 -6.70
CA LYS A 38 -8.38 14.65 -6.08
C LYS A 38 -9.20 13.82 -7.08
N LEU A 39 -10.03 14.46 -7.91
CA LEU A 39 -10.80 13.78 -8.97
C LEU A 39 -9.86 13.14 -9.99
N ILE A 40 -8.91 13.91 -10.55
CA ILE A 40 -8.07 13.45 -11.66
C ILE A 40 -6.97 12.44 -11.26
N THR A 41 -6.66 12.36 -9.96
CA THR A 41 -5.70 11.39 -9.40
C THR A 41 -6.37 10.19 -8.75
N GLY A 42 -7.70 10.06 -8.90
CA GLY A 42 -8.44 8.89 -8.46
C GLY A 42 -8.02 7.61 -9.20
N PRO A 43 -8.22 6.42 -8.58
CA PRO A 43 -7.92 5.14 -9.23
C PRO A 43 -8.86 4.84 -10.41
N LEU A 44 -10.07 5.41 -10.36
CA LEU A 44 -11.09 5.36 -11.40
C LEU A 44 -11.58 6.79 -11.63
N ILE A 45 -11.80 7.14 -12.89
CA ILE A 45 -12.27 8.46 -13.30
C ILE A 45 -13.37 8.29 -14.35
N THR A 46 -14.49 8.97 -14.15
CA THR A 46 -15.61 9.01 -15.10
C THR A 46 -15.56 10.25 -15.98
N VAL A 47 -16.36 10.29 -17.05
CA VAL A 47 -16.44 11.49 -17.91
C VAL A 47 -17.01 12.67 -17.13
N GLU A 48 -17.96 12.41 -16.22
CA GLU A 48 -18.52 13.40 -15.32
C GLU A 48 -17.46 13.98 -14.38
N ASP A 49 -16.57 13.14 -13.84
CA ASP A 49 -15.44 13.58 -13.01
C ASP A 49 -14.46 14.45 -13.80
N ILE A 50 -14.20 14.10 -15.07
CA ILE A 50 -13.33 14.89 -15.96
C ILE A 50 -13.92 16.28 -16.20
N GLU A 51 -15.22 16.37 -16.49
CA GLU A 51 -15.91 17.66 -16.70
C GLU A 51 -15.94 18.51 -15.43
N MET A 52 -16.16 17.87 -14.29
CA MET A 52 -16.12 18.53 -12.98
C MET A 52 -14.73 19.07 -12.68
N ALA A 53 -13.69 18.26 -12.86
CA ALA A 53 -12.31 18.67 -12.66
C ALA A 53 -11.91 19.82 -13.59
N HIS A 54 -12.29 19.76 -14.87
CA HIS A 54 -12.04 20.84 -15.84
C HIS A 54 -12.69 22.15 -15.38
N SER A 55 -13.95 22.09 -14.92
CA SER A 55 -14.66 23.26 -14.40
C SER A 55 -13.99 23.83 -13.15
N LEU A 56 -13.54 22.97 -12.23
CA LEU A 56 -12.83 23.37 -11.02
C LEU A 56 -11.49 24.03 -11.34
N PHE A 57 -10.68 23.45 -12.23
CA PHE A 57 -9.41 24.07 -12.67
C PHE A 57 -9.65 25.44 -13.32
N LYS A 58 -10.66 25.55 -14.18
CA LYS A 58 -10.99 26.82 -14.85
C LYS A 58 -11.40 27.90 -13.86
N ASN A 59 -12.16 27.53 -12.83
CA ASN A 59 -12.56 28.47 -11.78
C ASN A 59 -11.36 28.85 -10.91
N PHE A 60 -10.52 27.88 -10.53
CA PHE A 60 -9.28 28.12 -9.81
C PHE A 60 -8.38 29.10 -10.55
N ASP A 61 -8.12 28.87 -11.84
CA ASP A 61 -7.23 29.71 -12.64
C ASP A 61 -7.78 31.13 -12.77
N LYS A 62 -9.09 31.29 -13.00
CA LYS A 62 -9.75 32.60 -13.03
C LYS A 62 -9.67 33.33 -11.70
N SER A 63 -9.95 32.65 -10.60
CA SER A 63 -9.88 33.23 -9.26
C SER A 63 -8.45 33.60 -8.88
N CYS A 64 -7.45 32.81 -9.29
CA CYS A 64 -6.05 33.17 -9.12
C CYS A 64 -5.69 34.46 -9.87
N VAL A 65 -6.16 34.62 -11.11
CA VAL A 65 -5.93 35.87 -11.87
C VAL A 65 -6.61 37.07 -11.19
N GLN A 66 -7.82 36.88 -10.64
CA GLN A 66 -8.52 37.95 -9.92
C GLN A 66 -7.81 38.35 -8.62
N LEU A 67 -7.32 37.37 -7.84
CA LEU A 67 -6.70 37.62 -6.53
C LEU A 67 -5.25 38.09 -6.63
N TYR A 68 -4.49 37.55 -7.57
CA TYR A 68 -3.04 37.73 -7.63
C TYR A 68 -2.57 38.49 -8.88
N GLY A 69 -3.47 38.78 -9.82
CA GLY A 69 -3.19 39.50 -11.06
C GLY A 69 -2.69 38.61 -12.20
N ASN A 70 -2.79 39.12 -13.43
CA ASN A 70 -2.50 38.38 -14.66
C ASN A 70 -1.07 37.84 -14.74
N SER A 71 -0.09 38.53 -14.14
CA SER A 71 1.33 38.14 -14.15
C SER A 71 1.62 36.84 -13.42
N MET A 72 0.68 36.34 -12.61
CA MET A 72 0.83 35.11 -11.84
C MET A 72 0.35 33.86 -12.57
N THR A 73 -0.16 34.02 -13.80
CA THR A 73 -0.57 32.88 -14.63
C THR A 73 0.67 32.12 -15.10
N THR A 74 0.82 30.88 -14.64
CA THR A 74 1.95 30.02 -15.04
C THR A 74 1.60 29.16 -16.27
N PRO A 75 2.60 28.66 -17.01
CA PRO A 75 2.36 27.67 -18.06
C PRO A 75 1.59 26.44 -17.55
N ASN A 76 1.85 25.98 -16.32
CA ASN A 76 1.11 24.85 -15.74
C ASN A 76 -0.38 25.15 -15.55
N MET A 77 -0.73 26.37 -15.16
CA MET A 77 -2.13 26.79 -15.09
C MET A 77 -2.79 26.77 -16.47
N HIS A 78 -2.09 27.23 -17.50
CA HIS A 78 -2.56 27.08 -18.88
C HIS A 78 -2.77 25.60 -19.25
N MET A 79 -1.84 24.72 -18.87
CA MET A 79 -1.94 23.29 -19.14
C MET A 79 -3.15 22.63 -18.48
N HIS A 80 -3.70 23.16 -17.38
CA HIS A 80 -4.93 22.64 -16.79
C HIS A 80 -6.10 22.62 -17.78
N MET A 81 -6.13 23.56 -18.74
CA MET A 81 -7.19 23.66 -19.74
C MET A 81 -7.16 22.55 -20.78
N HIS A 82 -6.01 21.89 -20.95
CA HIS A 82 -5.82 20.79 -21.90
C HIS A 82 -5.89 19.41 -21.24
N LEU A 83 -5.98 19.35 -19.91
CA LEU A 83 -6.02 18.08 -19.19
C LEU A 83 -7.25 17.26 -19.56
N LYS A 84 -8.39 17.92 -19.80
CA LYS A 84 -9.64 17.25 -20.17
C LYS A 84 -9.45 16.40 -21.42
N GLU A 85 -8.89 17.00 -22.48
CA GLU A 85 -8.59 16.34 -23.74
C GLU A 85 -7.62 15.17 -23.50
N CYS A 86 -6.57 15.37 -22.70
CA CYS A 86 -5.66 14.27 -22.34
C CYS A 86 -6.37 13.09 -21.65
N PHE A 87 -7.30 13.35 -20.71
CA PHE A 87 -8.04 12.28 -20.05
C PHE A 87 -8.99 11.54 -21.00
N LEU A 88 -9.60 12.25 -21.94
CA LEU A 88 -10.49 11.64 -22.93
C LEU A 88 -9.72 10.82 -23.97
N ASP A 89 -8.53 11.26 -24.37
CA ASP A 89 -7.71 10.60 -25.39
C ASP A 89 -6.90 9.42 -24.83
N PHE A 90 -6.30 9.59 -23.65
CA PHE A 90 -5.34 8.64 -23.08
C PHE A 90 -5.86 7.88 -21.85
N GLY A 91 -7.04 8.24 -21.34
CA GLY A 91 -7.64 7.62 -20.16
C GLY A 91 -7.11 8.21 -18.84
N PRO A 92 -7.13 7.43 -17.74
CA PRO A 92 -6.75 7.92 -16.41
C PRO A 92 -5.31 8.44 -16.32
N SER A 93 -5.01 9.25 -15.30
CA SER A 93 -3.72 9.97 -15.21
C SER A 93 -2.50 9.05 -15.20
N TYR A 94 -2.64 7.84 -14.65
CA TYR A 94 -1.57 6.86 -14.62
C TYR A 94 -1.23 6.24 -15.98
N ALA A 95 -2.11 6.37 -16.98
CA ALA A 95 -1.86 5.87 -18.32
C ALA A 95 -0.85 6.74 -19.09
N PHE A 96 -0.81 8.04 -18.80
CA PHE A 96 0.01 9.01 -19.56
C PHE A 96 0.98 9.84 -18.71
N TRP A 97 0.99 9.71 -17.38
CA TRP A 97 1.98 10.39 -16.55
C TRP A 97 3.40 9.88 -16.78
N LEU A 98 4.40 10.70 -16.48
CA LEU A 98 5.80 10.39 -16.77
C LEU A 98 6.52 9.58 -15.68
N TYR A 99 5.85 9.20 -14.59
CA TYR A 99 6.51 8.49 -13.48
C TYR A 99 7.10 7.14 -13.89
N GLY A 100 6.45 6.43 -14.83
CA GLY A 100 7.00 5.20 -15.41
C GLY A 100 8.34 5.45 -16.10
N PHE A 101 8.39 6.48 -16.95
CA PHE A 101 9.61 6.88 -17.65
C PHE A 101 10.70 7.39 -16.69
N GLU A 102 10.36 8.17 -15.67
CA GLU A 102 11.31 8.61 -14.65
C GLU A 102 11.93 7.44 -13.88
N ARG A 103 11.15 6.42 -13.57
CA ARG A 103 11.64 5.19 -12.92
C ARG A 103 12.60 4.44 -13.84
N LEU A 104 12.24 4.27 -15.12
CA LEU A 104 13.11 3.66 -16.11
C LEU A 104 14.42 4.44 -16.29
N ASN A 105 14.36 5.77 -16.29
CA ASN A 105 15.55 6.62 -16.29
C ASN A 105 16.44 6.39 -15.07
N GLY A 106 15.84 6.14 -13.90
CA GLY A 106 16.55 5.73 -12.69
C GLY A 106 17.27 4.39 -12.86
N ASN A 107 16.59 3.39 -13.42
CA ASN A 107 17.19 2.08 -13.70
C ASN A 107 18.36 2.20 -14.68
N ILE A 108 18.20 2.99 -15.74
CA ILE A 108 19.25 3.27 -16.73
C ILE A 108 20.47 3.93 -16.06
N LYS A 109 20.26 4.90 -15.16
CA LYS A 109 21.35 5.57 -14.44
C LYS A 109 22.15 4.63 -13.54
N ASN A 110 21.56 3.53 -13.09
CA ASN A 110 22.24 2.56 -12.24
C ASN A 110 23.07 1.54 -13.03
N ILE A 111 22.98 1.54 -14.36
CA ILE A 111 23.82 0.69 -15.21
C ILE A 111 25.25 1.23 -15.15
N ASN A 112 26.19 0.37 -14.73
CA ASN A 112 27.59 0.72 -14.68
C ASN A 112 28.15 0.83 -16.10
N ILE A 113 28.32 2.06 -16.59
CA ILE A 113 28.87 2.35 -17.90
C ILE A 113 30.38 2.59 -17.78
N ASN A 114 31.18 1.75 -18.43
CA ASN A 114 32.65 1.90 -18.47
C ASN A 114 33.11 2.99 -19.46
N PHE A 115 32.17 3.75 -20.07
CA PHE A 115 32.37 4.81 -21.09
C PHE A 115 33.22 4.44 -22.31
N LYS A 116 33.53 3.15 -22.51
CA LYS A 116 34.33 2.65 -23.64
C LYS A 116 33.48 2.33 -24.87
N THR A 117 32.18 2.12 -24.70
CA THR A 117 31.20 1.76 -25.73
C THR A 117 30.07 2.77 -25.75
N GLY A 118 29.37 2.90 -26.89
CA GLY A 118 28.17 3.74 -26.99
C GLY A 118 27.12 3.37 -25.95
N PHE A 119 26.32 4.36 -25.54
CA PHE A 119 25.25 4.17 -24.55
C PHE A 119 24.25 3.11 -25.04
N GLU A 120 23.89 3.16 -26.32
CA GLU A 120 22.96 2.25 -26.97
C GLU A 120 23.46 0.81 -26.94
N THR A 121 24.76 0.59 -27.23
CA THR A 121 25.37 -0.75 -27.21
C THR A 121 25.39 -1.31 -25.79
N THR A 122 25.76 -0.49 -24.81
CA THR A 122 25.83 -0.92 -23.41
C THR A 122 24.45 -1.27 -22.86
N TYR A 123 23.45 -0.46 -23.20
CA TYR A 123 22.06 -0.71 -22.86
C TYR A 123 21.52 -1.98 -23.53
N ALA A 124 21.77 -2.17 -24.83
CA ALA A 124 21.35 -3.37 -25.56
C ALA A 124 21.96 -4.64 -24.95
N ILE A 125 23.25 -4.64 -24.60
CA ILE A 125 23.91 -5.78 -23.94
C ILE A 125 23.26 -6.09 -22.59
N MET A 126 23.03 -5.07 -21.76
CA MET A 126 22.37 -5.25 -20.45
C MET A 126 20.94 -5.77 -20.58
N PHE A 127 20.17 -5.22 -21.53
CA PHE A 127 18.82 -5.68 -21.81
C PHE A 127 18.82 -7.17 -22.22
N THR A 128 19.68 -7.54 -23.17
CA THR A 128 19.81 -8.93 -23.62
C THR A 128 20.27 -9.87 -22.49
N GLN A 129 21.19 -9.43 -21.63
CA GLN A 129 21.60 -10.21 -20.46
C GLN A 129 20.46 -10.39 -19.45
N ASN A 130 19.67 -9.35 -19.18
CA ASN A 130 18.50 -9.46 -18.30
C ASN A 130 17.46 -10.41 -18.86
N VAL A 131 17.11 -10.29 -20.16
CA VAL A 131 16.17 -11.20 -20.82
C VAL A 131 16.67 -12.64 -20.77
N HIS A 132 17.93 -12.89 -21.12
CA HIS A 132 18.49 -14.24 -21.06
C HIS A 132 18.58 -14.80 -19.64
N THR A 133 18.83 -13.95 -18.64
CA THR A 133 18.82 -14.38 -17.24
C THR A 133 17.41 -14.80 -16.83
N GLN A 134 16.38 -14.07 -17.25
CA GLN A 134 14.98 -14.43 -17.03
C GLN A 134 14.60 -15.73 -17.75
N ASP A 135 15.00 -15.90 -19.02
CA ASP A 135 14.79 -17.15 -19.76
C ASP A 135 15.47 -18.35 -19.08
N LEU A 136 16.67 -18.14 -18.54
CA LEU A 136 17.40 -19.15 -17.76
C LEU A 136 16.68 -19.48 -16.46
N ILE A 137 16.19 -18.49 -15.71
CA ILE A 137 15.38 -18.70 -14.48
C ILE A 137 14.11 -19.51 -14.81
N HIS A 138 13.40 -19.12 -15.86
CA HIS A 138 12.19 -19.83 -16.29
C HIS A 138 12.48 -21.27 -16.72
N SER A 139 13.58 -21.47 -17.45
CA SER A 139 14.04 -22.80 -17.87
C SER A 139 14.52 -23.64 -16.68
N LEU A 140 15.15 -23.03 -15.68
CA LEU A 140 15.60 -23.71 -14.46
C LEU A 140 14.42 -24.33 -13.71
N HIS A 141 13.24 -23.71 -13.72
CA HIS A 141 12.04 -24.27 -13.12
C HIS A 141 11.63 -25.65 -13.70
N SER A 142 11.98 -25.93 -14.96
CA SER A 142 11.81 -27.25 -15.59
C SER A 142 12.87 -28.28 -15.15
N PHE A 143 14.06 -27.82 -14.75
CA PHE A 143 15.16 -28.63 -14.22
C PHE A 143 15.05 -28.93 -12.71
N ILE A 144 14.31 -28.10 -11.95
CA ILE A 144 14.10 -28.24 -10.49
C ILE A 144 13.45 -29.59 -10.07
N ASN A 145 12.89 -30.36 -11.01
CA ASN A 145 12.42 -31.73 -10.75
C ASN A 145 13.54 -32.77 -10.53
N THR A 146 14.80 -32.35 -10.38
CA THR A 146 15.91 -33.26 -10.05
C THR A 146 16.51 -32.95 -8.68
N ASN A 147 16.49 -33.96 -7.79
CA ASN A 147 16.92 -33.94 -6.39
C ASN A 147 18.43 -33.70 -6.20
N ASN A 148 18.93 -32.48 -6.42
CA ASN A 148 20.32 -32.13 -6.11
C ASN A 148 20.38 -30.86 -5.26
N GLU A 149 20.87 -30.98 -4.02
CA GLU A 149 21.03 -29.92 -3.01
C GLU A 149 21.88 -28.72 -3.52
N ASP A 150 22.86 -28.98 -4.39
CA ASP A 150 23.70 -27.91 -4.98
C ASP A 150 22.92 -26.99 -5.93
N MET A 151 21.86 -27.48 -6.57
CA MET A 151 20.97 -26.67 -7.42
C MET A 151 20.06 -25.77 -6.58
N LEU A 152 19.69 -26.20 -5.37
CA LEU A 152 18.86 -25.42 -4.46
C LEU A 152 19.60 -24.18 -3.93
N LEU A 153 20.91 -24.30 -3.69
CA LEU A 153 21.78 -23.19 -3.32
C LEU A 153 22.00 -22.20 -4.48
N LEU A 154 22.05 -22.70 -5.72
CA LEU A 154 22.15 -21.89 -6.93
C LEU A 154 20.86 -21.08 -7.15
N VAL A 155 19.69 -21.70 -6.99
CA VAL A 155 18.38 -21.04 -7.06
C VAL A 155 18.26 -19.94 -6.02
N LYS A 156 18.60 -20.19 -4.75
CA LYS A 156 18.59 -19.16 -3.70
C LYS A 156 19.53 -17.98 -4.00
N SER A 157 20.67 -18.24 -4.64
CA SER A 157 21.62 -17.19 -5.02
C SER A 157 21.15 -16.37 -6.22
N ILE A 158 20.34 -16.97 -7.10
CA ILE A 158 19.80 -16.33 -8.32
C ILE A 158 18.48 -15.60 -8.02
N GLU A 159 17.64 -16.10 -7.11
CA GLU A 159 16.49 -15.37 -6.54
C GLU A 159 16.93 -14.06 -5.85
N GLU A 160 18.11 -14.03 -5.22
CA GLU A 160 18.72 -12.80 -4.69
C GLU A 160 19.17 -11.82 -5.80
N ILE A 161 19.39 -12.29 -7.04
CA ILE A 161 19.84 -11.48 -8.19
C ILE A 161 18.64 -11.05 -9.08
N GLY A 162 17.59 -11.87 -9.16
CA GLY A 162 16.40 -11.70 -10.01
C GLY A 162 15.27 -10.85 -9.42
N GLU A 163 15.54 -10.04 -8.38
CA GLU A 163 14.58 -9.23 -7.62
C GLU A 163 13.86 -8.11 -8.44
N VAL A 164 13.92 -8.15 -9.77
CA VAL A 164 13.14 -7.28 -10.66
C VAL A 164 12.48 -8.17 -11.71
N THR A 165 11.16 -8.31 -11.57
CA THR A 165 10.21 -8.90 -12.52
C THR A 165 10.27 -10.40 -12.72
N SER A 166 9.66 -11.18 -11.83
CA SER A 166 9.03 -12.45 -12.24
C SER A 166 7.98 -12.89 -11.24
N ASP A 167 6.76 -13.09 -11.76
CA ASP A 167 5.68 -13.82 -11.13
C ASP A 167 6.08 -15.30 -11.01
N GLU A 168 6.72 -15.66 -9.90
CA GLU A 168 7.01 -17.06 -9.57
C GLU A 168 5.81 -17.71 -8.90
N SER A 169 4.85 -18.16 -9.71
CA SER A 169 4.23 -19.48 -9.50
C SER A 169 3.41 -19.86 -10.72
N GLY A 170 3.90 -20.84 -11.48
CA GLY A 170 3.22 -21.46 -12.62
C GLY A 170 1.98 -22.29 -12.25
N LEU A 171 1.20 -21.87 -11.24
CA LEU A 171 -0.08 -22.48 -10.88
C LEU A 171 -1.06 -21.36 -10.53
N THR A 172 -1.96 -21.09 -11.47
CA THR A 172 -2.97 -20.00 -11.48
C THR A 172 -2.38 -18.59 -11.52
N PRO A 173 -2.72 -17.76 -12.53
CA PRO A 173 -2.37 -16.34 -12.53
C PRO A 173 -2.79 -15.72 -11.20
N PHE A 174 -1.89 -15.02 -10.51
CA PHE A 174 -2.26 -14.28 -9.30
C PHE A 174 -3.41 -13.32 -9.64
N ASP A 175 -4.58 -13.56 -9.04
CA ASP A 175 -5.77 -12.78 -9.32
C ASP A 175 -5.72 -11.47 -8.52
N TYR A 176 -5.17 -10.43 -9.16
CA TYR A 176 -5.12 -9.08 -8.63
C TYR A 176 -6.51 -8.57 -8.22
N SER A 177 -7.56 -8.90 -8.98
CA SER A 177 -8.91 -8.42 -8.67
C SER A 177 -9.39 -8.99 -7.34
N ARG A 178 -9.20 -10.29 -7.13
CA ARG A 178 -9.54 -10.98 -5.88
C ARG A 178 -8.72 -10.47 -4.69
N PHE A 179 -7.46 -10.08 -4.89
CA PHE A 179 -6.63 -9.50 -3.82
C PHE A 179 -7.03 -8.05 -3.49
N ILE A 180 -7.42 -7.25 -4.49
CA ILE A 180 -7.92 -5.89 -4.30
C ILE A 180 -9.26 -5.88 -3.59
N ASP A 181 -10.15 -6.79 -3.96
CA ASP A 181 -11.47 -6.96 -3.35
C ASP A 181 -11.41 -7.67 -1.99
N GLY A 182 -10.26 -8.27 -1.65
CA GLY A 182 -10.14 -9.07 -0.44
C GLY A 182 -10.51 -8.33 0.86
N PRO A 183 -10.07 -7.09 1.06
CA PRO A 183 -10.49 -6.28 2.20
C PRO A 183 -11.99 -5.93 2.23
N SER A 184 -12.71 -5.95 1.10
CA SER A 184 -14.15 -5.63 0.99
C SER A 184 -15.05 -6.87 0.91
N LEU A 185 -14.50 -8.05 0.63
CA LEU A 185 -15.19 -9.35 0.63
C LEU A 185 -15.53 -9.75 2.07
N PHE A 186 -16.74 -9.41 2.50
CA PHE A 186 -17.31 -9.74 3.83
C PHE A 186 -17.45 -11.25 4.09
N ASN A 187 -17.43 -12.08 3.04
CA ASN A 187 -17.61 -13.52 3.16
C ASN A 187 -16.29 -14.25 3.43
N SER A 188 -16.40 -15.29 4.26
CA SER A 188 -15.39 -16.18 4.88
C SER A 188 -14.36 -16.86 3.96
N THR A 189 -14.19 -16.41 2.73
CA THR A 189 -13.26 -17.00 1.77
C THR A 189 -11.80 -16.66 2.03
N ILE A 190 -11.52 -15.54 2.70
CA ILE A 190 -10.14 -15.10 3.00
C ILE A 190 -9.73 -15.57 4.39
N THR A 191 -8.82 -16.54 4.38
CA THR A 191 -8.32 -17.28 5.54
C THR A 191 -6.87 -16.92 5.87
N GLY A 192 -6.16 -16.26 4.96
CA GLY A 192 -4.74 -15.94 5.08
C GLY A 192 -3.83 -16.91 4.34
N SER A 193 -4.35 -17.98 3.75
CA SER A 193 -3.58 -18.92 2.90
C SER A 193 -3.66 -18.62 1.41
N GLU A 194 -4.28 -17.51 1.03
CA GLU A 194 -4.31 -17.06 -0.36
C GLU A 194 -2.90 -16.65 -0.82
N PRO A 195 -2.58 -16.75 -2.13
CA PRO A 195 -1.29 -16.31 -2.63
C PRO A 195 -1.11 -14.80 -2.39
N LEU A 196 0.13 -14.39 -2.10
CA LEU A 196 0.50 -12.97 -2.02
C LEU A 196 0.94 -12.46 -3.40
N PRO A 197 0.85 -11.14 -3.66
CA PRO A 197 1.39 -10.55 -4.88
C PRO A 197 2.88 -10.91 -5.03
N PRO A 198 3.38 -11.19 -6.24
CA PRO A 198 4.79 -11.51 -6.45
C PRO A 198 5.75 -10.40 -5.98
N SER A 199 5.32 -9.13 -6.09
CA SER A 199 6.02 -7.97 -5.51
C SER A 199 6.20 -7.97 -3.98
N SER A 200 5.55 -8.90 -3.26
CA SER A 200 5.68 -9.06 -1.81
C SER A 200 6.91 -9.85 -1.39
N PHE A 201 7.59 -10.48 -2.35
CA PHE A 201 8.80 -11.28 -2.12
C PHE A 201 10.06 -10.50 -2.51
N PRO A 202 11.21 -10.81 -1.88
CA PRO A 202 11.44 -11.84 -0.86
C PRO A 202 11.14 -11.36 0.57
N LEU A 203 10.48 -12.24 1.35
CA LEU A 203 10.23 -12.01 2.77
C LEU A 203 11.49 -12.34 3.59
N LYS A 204 12.02 -11.35 4.31
CA LYS A 204 13.16 -11.54 5.22
C LYS A 204 12.68 -12.08 6.57
N PHE A 205 12.63 -13.41 6.69
CA PHE A 205 12.28 -14.10 7.92
C PHE A 205 13.35 -13.95 9.00
N ASN A 206 12.93 -13.89 10.25
CA ASN A 206 13.85 -13.95 11.38
C ASN A 206 14.44 -15.36 11.48
N LYS A 207 15.76 -15.46 11.72
CA LYS A 207 16.48 -16.75 11.79
C LYS A 207 16.07 -17.64 12.96
N LYS A 208 15.27 -17.14 13.91
CA LYS A 208 14.79 -17.86 15.10
C LYS A 208 13.29 -18.04 15.00
N THR A 209 12.82 -19.26 15.21
CA THR A 209 11.41 -19.56 15.50
C THR A 209 11.05 -18.94 16.86
N GLU A 210 9.99 -18.15 16.89
CA GLU A 210 9.54 -17.47 18.11
C GLU A 210 8.35 -18.24 18.70
N LEU A 211 8.36 -18.42 20.02
CA LEU A 211 7.23 -19.01 20.74
C LEU A 211 6.21 -17.91 21.03
N ILE A 212 4.97 -18.11 20.62
CA ILE A 212 3.89 -17.16 20.89
C ILE A 212 3.55 -17.16 22.40
N CYS A 213 3.26 -16.00 22.99
CA CYS A 213 2.75 -15.93 24.36
C CYS A 213 1.34 -16.58 24.48
N HIS A 214 0.95 -17.00 25.68
CA HIS A 214 -0.28 -17.77 25.88
C HIS A 214 -1.53 -17.05 25.33
N GLU A 215 -1.68 -15.75 25.60
CA GLU A 215 -2.82 -14.94 25.15
C GLU A 215 -2.94 -14.84 23.62
N HIS A 216 -1.81 -14.67 22.92
CA HIS A 216 -1.79 -14.59 21.46
C HIS A 216 -2.03 -15.98 20.83
N CYS A 217 -1.57 -17.05 21.48
CA CYS A 217 -1.85 -18.42 21.06
C CYS A 217 -3.34 -18.73 21.14
N ASP A 218 -4.01 -18.31 22.21
CA ASP A 218 -5.45 -18.47 22.34
C ASP A 218 -6.23 -17.65 21.30
N ALA A 219 -5.77 -16.44 20.99
CA ALA A 219 -6.32 -15.64 19.88
C ALA A 219 -6.19 -16.36 18.53
N LEU A 220 -5.05 -16.98 18.25
CA LEU A 220 -4.79 -17.75 17.02
C LEU A 220 -5.65 -19.02 16.95
N LYS A 221 -5.78 -19.76 18.07
CA LYS A 221 -6.68 -20.92 18.14
C LYS A 221 -8.12 -20.51 17.86
N ASN A 222 -8.60 -19.46 18.52
CA ASN A 222 -9.95 -18.94 18.31
C ASN A 222 -10.18 -18.48 16.86
N TYR A 223 -9.15 -17.93 16.20
CA TYR A 223 -9.21 -17.60 14.77
C TYR A 223 -9.44 -18.84 13.90
N TYR A 224 -8.64 -19.89 14.08
CA TYR A 224 -8.78 -21.13 13.31
C TYR A 224 -10.11 -21.84 13.58
N MET A 225 -10.53 -21.91 14.84
CA MET A 225 -11.82 -22.52 15.23
C MET A 225 -13.01 -21.87 14.52
N ASN A 226 -12.99 -20.55 14.37
CA ASN A 226 -14.05 -19.81 13.69
C ASN A 226 -13.97 -19.97 12.16
N THR A 227 -12.75 -19.96 11.61
CA THR A 227 -12.51 -20.00 10.16
C THR A 227 -12.79 -21.39 9.56
N TYR A 228 -12.50 -22.47 10.30
CA TYR A 228 -12.61 -23.86 9.82
C TYR A 228 -13.63 -24.70 10.60
N ALA A 229 -14.74 -24.07 11.04
CA ALA A 229 -15.68 -24.56 12.05
C ALA A 229 -16.57 -25.80 11.72
N PRO A 230 -16.15 -26.75 10.87
CA PRO A 230 -16.46 -28.15 11.16
C PRO A 230 -15.28 -29.14 11.05
N MET A 231 -14.07 -28.70 10.67
CA MET A 231 -12.91 -29.57 10.43
C MET A 231 -12.04 -29.82 11.67
N ILE A 232 -12.20 -29.03 12.73
CA ILE A 232 -11.30 -29.06 13.87
C ILE A 232 -11.93 -29.83 15.02
N THR A 233 -11.86 -31.15 14.98
CA THR A 233 -12.09 -31.96 16.18
C THR A 233 -10.81 -32.53 16.77
N ASN A 234 -9.65 -32.47 16.09
CA ASN A 234 -8.39 -33.06 16.64
C ASN A 234 -7.05 -32.54 16.05
N THR A 235 -6.99 -31.38 15.37
CA THR A 235 -5.71 -30.88 14.83
C THR A 235 -4.92 -30.09 15.88
N TYR A 236 -3.70 -30.56 16.19
CA TYR A 236 -2.74 -29.83 17.01
C TYR A 236 -2.35 -28.52 16.30
N ILE A 237 -2.61 -27.39 16.95
CA ILE A 237 -2.17 -26.07 16.48
C ILE A 237 -0.78 -25.84 17.07
N ASP A 238 0.22 -25.72 16.20
CA ASP A 238 1.57 -25.42 16.62
C ASP A 238 1.62 -24.04 17.32
N THR A 239 2.52 -23.92 18.28
CA THR A 239 2.77 -22.67 19.01
C THR A 239 3.95 -21.90 18.45
N THR A 240 4.67 -22.50 17.50
CA THR A 240 5.78 -21.86 16.81
C THR A 240 5.30 -21.01 15.65
N ILE A 241 5.88 -19.81 15.53
CA ILE A 241 5.65 -18.94 14.39
C ILE A 241 6.97 -18.51 13.76
N HIS A 242 6.89 -18.23 12.47
CA HIS A 242 7.98 -17.63 11.72
C HIS A 242 7.67 -16.15 11.49
N SER A 243 8.26 -15.28 12.31
CA SER A 243 8.07 -13.84 12.19
C SER A 243 8.93 -13.24 11.07
N PHE A 244 8.42 -12.18 10.43
CA PHE A 244 9.16 -11.40 9.43
C PHE A 244 8.98 -9.91 9.66
N LYS A 245 9.98 -9.13 9.23
CA LYS A 245 10.11 -7.73 9.64
C LYS A 245 9.25 -6.76 8.84
N LYS A 246 9.10 -6.96 7.54
CA LYS A 246 8.43 -6.01 6.64
C LYS A 246 7.77 -6.75 5.51
N ILE A 247 6.74 -6.16 4.94
CA ILE A 247 6.07 -6.68 3.74
C ILE A 247 5.66 -5.53 2.84
N THR A 248 5.85 -5.72 1.54
CA THR A 248 5.40 -4.79 0.52
C THR A 248 4.18 -5.39 -0.16
N LEU A 249 3.03 -4.74 -0.08
CA LEU A 249 1.81 -5.18 -0.77
C LEU A 249 1.47 -4.16 -1.85
N LEU A 250 1.49 -4.56 -3.13
CA LEU A 250 1.16 -3.68 -4.27
C LEU A 250 1.98 -2.37 -4.30
N GLY A 251 3.27 -2.47 -3.95
CA GLY A 251 4.18 -1.32 -3.85
C GLY A 251 4.01 -0.46 -2.59
N GLN A 252 3.10 -0.81 -1.67
CA GLN A 252 2.97 -0.18 -0.36
C GLN A 252 3.73 -0.97 0.71
N LEU A 253 4.71 -0.33 1.36
CA LEU A 253 5.46 -0.94 2.45
C LEU A 253 4.66 -0.89 3.76
N TYR A 254 4.62 -2.02 4.46
CA TYR A 254 4.13 -2.16 5.83
C TYR A 254 5.23 -2.70 6.75
N GLN A 255 5.29 -2.16 7.97
CA GLN A 255 6.28 -2.55 8.95
C GLN A 255 5.70 -2.42 10.37
N PRO A 256 6.10 -3.28 11.32
CA PRO A 256 5.68 -3.16 12.71
C PRO A 256 6.18 -1.85 13.31
N ALA A 257 5.43 -1.32 14.26
CA ALA A 257 5.82 -0.12 14.98
C ALA A 257 7.02 -0.41 15.90
N SER A 258 7.99 0.51 15.95
CA SER A 258 8.99 0.51 17.01
C SER A 258 8.31 0.90 18.32
N ALA A 259 8.50 0.06 19.35
CA ALA A 259 7.82 0.12 20.65
C ALA A 259 7.38 1.53 21.08
N ASN A 260 6.08 1.67 21.38
CA ASN A 260 5.41 2.81 22.02
C ASN A 260 5.50 4.20 21.38
N SER A 261 5.89 4.30 20.10
CA SER A 261 5.97 5.61 19.47
C SER A 261 4.81 5.87 18.48
N LEU A 262 3.96 6.84 18.83
CA LEU A 262 3.06 7.53 17.87
C LEU A 262 3.85 8.26 16.76
N SER A 263 5.19 8.29 16.86
CA SER A 263 6.12 8.72 15.80
C SER A 263 6.54 7.59 14.86
N SER A 264 5.95 6.40 14.96
CA SER A 264 6.19 5.31 14.03
C SER A 264 5.76 5.71 12.62
N SER A 265 6.45 5.19 11.60
CA SER A 265 6.13 5.50 10.21
C SER A 265 4.66 5.19 9.89
N PRO A 266 3.99 5.95 9.00
CA PRO A 266 2.60 5.69 8.60
C PRO A 266 2.34 4.27 8.10
N SER A 267 3.39 3.57 7.66
CA SER A 267 3.40 2.16 7.27
C SER A 267 3.13 1.16 8.42
N SER A 268 3.03 1.62 9.66
CA SER A 268 2.79 0.78 10.84
C SER A 268 1.34 0.79 11.32
N PHE A 269 0.53 1.70 10.80
CA PHE A 269 -0.87 1.83 11.15
C PHE A 269 -1.75 1.44 9.97
N ILE A 270 -2.76 0.65 10.27
CA ILE A 270 -3.66 0.11 9.27
C ILE A 270 -5.10 0.30 9.67
N GLN A 271 -5.94 0.27 8.66
CA GLN A 271 -7.37 0.15 8.77
C GLN A 271 -7.77 -1.20 8.22
N ALA A 272 -8.70 -1.89 8.89
CA ALA A 272 -9.29 -3.12 8.38
C ALA A 272 -10.75 -3.20 8.80
N ILE A 273 -11.54 -3.97 8.05
CA ILE A 273 -12.92 -4.27 8.42
C ILE A 273 -12.91 -5.49 9.34
N VAL A 274 -13.34 -5.30 10.58
CA VAL A 274 -13.45 -6.33 11.62
C VAL A 274 -14.87 -6.32 12.15
N ASP A 275 -15.57 -7.46 12.07
CA ASP A 275 -16.99 -7.60 12.46
C ASP A 275 -17.90 -6.51 11.85
N ASN A 276 -17.78 -6.32 10.53
CA ASN A 276 -18.53 -5.32 9.74
C ASN A 276 -18.29 -3.85 10.13
N GLN A 277 -17.26 -3.58 10.94
CA GLN A 277 -16.88 -2.23 11.32
C GLN A 277 -15.46 -1.93 10.89
N LEU A 278 -15.27 -0.71 10.39
CA LEU A 278 -13.95 -0.22 10.00
C LEU A 278 -13.18 0.16 11.27
N ARG A 279 -12.12 -0.59 11.58
CA ARG A 279 -11.27 -0.36 12.76
C ARG A 279 -9.89 0.08 12.36
N ILE A 280 -9.26 0.83 13.27
CA ILE A 280 -7.90 1.32 13.12
C ILE A 280 -7.01 0.63 14.14
N GLY A 281 -5.87 0.13 13.68
CA GLY A 281 -4.95 -0.62 14.51
C GLY A 281 -3.50 -0.39 14.15
N GLN A 282 -2.64 -0.70 15.11
CA GLN A 282 -1.20 -0.66 14.97
C GLN A 282 -0.66 -2.08 14.78
N ILE A 283 0.19 -2.29 13.78
CA ILE A 283 0.84 -3.58 13.55
C ILE A 283 1.94 -3.78 14.59
N SER A 284 1.83 -4.88 15.35
CA SER A 284 2.83 -5.30 16.33
C SER A 284 3.93 -6.14 15.69
N TYR A 285 3.56 -7.14 14.90
CA TYR A 285 4.48 -8.00 14.16
C TYR A 285 3.74 -8.76 13.06
N PHE A 286 4.49 -9.26 12.08
CA PHE A 286 3.98 -10.18 11.07
C PHE A 286 4.53 -11.57 11.29
N PHE A 287 3.75 -12.58 10.93
CA PHE A 287 4.17 -13.96 11.07
C PHE A 287 3.48 -14.88 10.06
N THR A 288 4.12 -16.02 9.80
CA THR A 288 3.51 -17.15 9.12
C THR A 288 3.28 -18.31 10.08
N HIS A 289 2.21 -19.04 9.83
CA HIS A 289 1.85 -20.22 10.61
C HIS A 289 1.35 -21.31 9.65
N SER A 290 1.87 -22.53 9.79
CA SER A 290 1.40 -23.69 9.05
C SER A 290 0.22 -24.32 9.76
N PHE A 291 -0.92 -24.45 9.08
CA PHE A 291 -2.08 -25.14 9.62
C PHE A 291 -2.70 -26.04 8.55
N GLY A 292 -2.77 -27.34 8.84
CA GLY A 292 -3.09 -28.36 7.84
C GLY A 292 -2.01 -28.44 6.75
N ASN A 293 -2.42 -28.38 5.48
CA ASN A 293 -1.51 -28.39 4.33
C ASN A 293 -1.15 -26.98 3.83
N ASN A 294 -1.68 -25.93 4.47
CA ASN A 294 -1.55 -24.56 4.00
C ASN A 294 -0.65 -23.75 4.93
N THR A 295 0.07 -22.79 4.34
CA THR A 295 0.78 -21.75 5.08
C THR A 295 -0.06 -20.48 5.07
N HIS A 296 -0.29 -19.90 6.24
CA HIS A 296 -1.08 -18.70 6.41
C HIS A 296 -0.19 -17.51 6.76
N TYR A 297 -0.54 -16.34 6.22
CA TYR A 297 0.16 -15.08 6.42
C TYR A 297 -0.71 -14.12 7.25
N PHE A 298 -0.22 -13.75 8.42
CA PHE A 298 -0.94 -12.91 9.38
C PHE A 298 -0.15 -11.68 9.83
N ALA A 299 -0.90 -10.66 10.22
CA ALA A 299 -0.45 -9.54 11.01
C ALA A 299 -1.10 -9.62 12.40
N PHE A 300 -0.31 -9.47 13.45
CA PHE A 300 -0.84 -9.23 14.78
C PHE A 300 -1.06 -7.72 14.97
N VAL A 301 -2.30 -7.32 15.20
CA VAL A 301 -2.72 -5.92 15.19
C VAL A 301 -3.32 -5.54 16.54
N ASN A 302 -2.88 -4.44 17.12
CA ASN A 302 -3.48 -3.85 18.31
C ASN A 302 -4.51 -2.79 17.88
N TRP A 303 -5.79 -3.04 18.14
CA TRP A 303 -6.89 -2.14 17.76
C TRP A 303 -7.07 -1.01 18.77
N TYR A 304 -7.32 0.21 18.29
CA TYR A 304 -7.63 1.36 19.16
C TYR A 304 -9.10 1.38 19.56
N SER A 305 -9.35 1.81 20.80
CA SER A 305 -10.71 1.97 21.32
C SER A 305 -11.41 3.19 20.71
N HIS A 306 -12.71 3.09 20.44
CA HIS A 306 -13.52 4.21 19.93
C HIS A 306 -13.56 5.38 20.92
N ALA A 307 -13.48 6.61 20.38
CA ALA A 307 -13.76 7.83 21.15
C ALA A 307 -15.26 7.92 21.42
N SER A 308 -15.63 8.18 22.67
CA SER A 308 -17.04 8.32 23.09
C SER A 308 -17.60 9.71 22.76
N GLN A 309 -16.71 10.68 22.53
CA GLN A 309 -17.05 12.08 22.29
C GLN A 309 -17.11 12.36 20.79
N HIS A 310 -18.17 13.04 20.34
CA HIS A 310 -18.26 13.55 18.97
C HIS A 310 -17.48 14.86 18.83
N PHE A 311 -16.74 15.02 17.73
CA PHE A 311 -15.92 16.20 17.46
C PHE A 311 -16.35 16.85 16.13
N PRO A 312 -17.36 17.76 16.16
CA PRO A 312 -17.94 18.34 14.95
C PRO A 312 -16.93 19.08 14.05
N SER A 313 -15.83 19.58 14.63
CA SER A 313 -14.77 20.28 13.92
C SER A 313 -14.11 19.46 12.80
N PHE A 314 -14.27 18.13 12.82
CA PHE A 314 -13.71 17.21 11.83
C PHE A 314 -14.75 16.65 10.85
N ASP A 315 -16.03 17.02 11.00
CA ASP A 315 -17.09 16.55 10.12
C ASP A 315 -16.81 16.98 8.66
N GLY A 316 -16.97 16.04 7.72
CA GLY A 316 -16.70 16.26 6.29
C GLY A 316 -15.21 16.25 5.89
N THR A 317 -14.27 16.12 6.83
CA THR A 317 -12.83 16.10 6.53
C THR A 317 -12.23 14.71 6.30
N GLY A 318 -12.97 13.65 6.68
CA GLY A 318 -12.48 12.27 6.68
C GLY A 318 -11.57 11.90 7.86
N ILE A 319 -11.27 12.84 8.77
CA ILE A 319 -10.54 12.58 10.02
C ILE A 319 -11.47 11.92 11.05
N GLN A 320 -10.97 10.89 11.71
CA GLN A 320 -11.63 10.22 12.82
C GLN A 320 -10.82 10.36 14.11
N VAL A 321 -11.50 10.47 15.25
CA VAL A 321 -10.88 10.58 16.57
C VAL A 321 -11.06 9.26 17.32
N TRP A 322 -9.96 8.76 17.89
CA TRP A 322 -9.93 7.51 18.66
C TRP A 322 -9.26 7.74 20.02
N LYS A 323 -9.51 6.85 20.99
CA LYS A 323 -8.77 6.89 22.26
C LYS A 323 -7.39 6.28 22.04
N ASN A 324 -6.37 6.89 22.65
CA ASN A 324 -5.01 6.35 22.66
C ASN A 324 -4.90 5.19 23.68
N GLN A 325 -5.70 4.15 23.49
CA GLN A 325 -5.77 2.97 24.33
C GLN A 325 -6.15 1.77 23.46
N TYR A 326 -5.38 0.69 23.57
CA TYR A 326 -5.67 -0.55 22.87
C TYR A 326 -6.82 -1.33 23.51
N GLU A 327 -7.62 -1.96 22.67
CA GLU A 327 -8.58 -2.98 23.08
C GLU A 327 -7.86 -4.22 23.61
N PRO A 328 -8.48 -5.00 24.52
CA PRO A 328 -7.89 -6.24 25.01
C PRO A 328 -7.69 -7.25 23.86
N VAL A 329 -6.66 -8.09 24.01
CA VAL A 329 -6.33 -9.10 23.01
C VAL A 329 -7.51 -10.08 22.84
N SER A 330 -7.90 -10.30 21.59
CA SER A 330 -8.94 -11.23 21.20
C SER A 330 -8.61 -11.87 19.85
N ARG A 331 -9.49 -12.74 19.34
CA ARG A 331 -9.37 -13.33 17.99
C ARG A 331 -9.18 -12.28 16.89
N GLN A 332 -9.71 -11.07 17.10
CA GLN A 332 -9.71 -9.99 16.11
C GLN A 332 -8.30 -9.40 15.90
N ASN A 333 -7.37 -9.63 16.83
CA ASN A 333 -5.99 -9.19 16.69
C ASN A 333 -5.21 -10.00 15.65
N ILE A 334 -5.71 -11.18 15.26
CA ILE A 334 -5.16 -11.99 14.18
C ILE A 334 -5.82 -11.58 12.88
N LEU A 335 -5.10 -10.82 12.05
CA LEU A 335 -5.59 -10.33 10.77
C LEU A 335 -4.86 -11.00 9.61
N PRO A 336 -5.55 -11.70 8.70
CA PRO A 336 -4.97 -12.08 7.41
C PRO A 336 -4.45 -10.85 6.69
N ILE A 337 -3.23 -10.91 6.16
CA ILE A 337 -2.60 -9.77 5.48
C ILE A 337 -3.46 -9.26 4.31
N HIS A 338 -4.17 -10.18 3.65
CA HIS A 338 -5.16 -9.94 2.61
C HIS A 338 -6.31 -9.00 3.01
N ARG A 339 -6.58 -8.84 4.31
CA ARG A 339 -7.67 -7.99 4.83
C ARG A 339 -7.22 -6.59 5.26
N ILE A 340 -5.95 -6.25 5.06
CA ILE A 340 -5.47 -4.87 5.28
C ILE A 340 -6.13 -3.97 4.25
N TYR A 341 -6.98 -3.04 4.72
CA TYR A 341 -7.78 -2.16 3.87
C TYR A 341 -6.97 -0.94 3.41
N ASN A 342 -6.63 -0.04 4.33
CA ASN A 342 -5.88 1.19 4.03
C ASN A 342 -4.74 1.42 5.04
N PRO A 343 -3.62 2.03 4.62
CA PRO A 343 -2.69 2.64 5.56
C PRO A 343 -3.34 3.86 6.25
N VAL A 344 -2.96 4.13 7.49
CA VAL A 344 -3.55 5.23 8.28
C VAL A 344 -2.46 6.18 8.75
N ALA A 345 -2.68 7.48 8.58
CA ALA A 345 -1.88 8.49 9.27
C ALA A 345 -2.45 8.70 10.68
N VAL A 346 -1.61 8.57 11.71
CA VAL A 346 -1.99 8.76 13.10
C VAL A 346 -1.22 9.95 13.68
N LYS A 347 -1.89 10.80 14.45
CA LYS A 347 -1.27 11.91 15.17
C LYS A 347 -1.86 12.05 16.58
N PRO A 348 -1.04 12.33 17.61
CA PRO A 348 -1.56 12.61 18.96
C PRO A 348 -2.54 13.79 18.95
N TYR A 349 -3.57 13.69 19.78
CA TYR A 349 -4.58 14.73 20.02
C TYR A 349 -4.76 14.96 21.53
N ILE A 350 -5.55 15.98 21.87
CA ILE A 350 -5.79 16.42 23.24
C ILE A 350 -6.49 15.31 24.05
N ASP A 351 -6.29 15.30 25.37
CA ASP A 351 -6.94 14.40 26.33
C ASP A 351 -6.79 12.90 26.02
N ASN A 352 -5.57 12.48 25.67
CA ASN A 352 -5.24 11.08 25.37
C ASN A 352 -6.06 10.49 24.19
N HIS A 353 -6.38 11.33 23.21
CA HIS A 353 -6.96 10.91 21.94
C HIS A 353 -5.91 10.90 20.83
N ILE A 354 -6.25 10.27 19.72
CA ILE A 354 -5.48 10.29 18.47
C ILE A 354 -6.38 10.73 17.32
N LEU A 355 -5.84 11.54 16.43
CA LEU A 355 -6.42 11.82 15.13
C LEU A 355 -5.92 10.77 14.15
N THR A 356 -6.84 10.27 13.33
CA THR A 356 -6.56 9.27 12.33
C THR A 356 -7.12 9.71 11.00
N LEU A 357 -6.36 9.47 9.93
CA LEU A 357 -6.77 9.78 8.57
C LEU A 357 -6.40 8.62 7.66
N SER A 358 -7.41 8.05 7.01
CA SER A 358 -7.22 6.93 6.07
C SER A 358 -6.52 7.46 4.83
N LEU A 359 -5.38 6.87 4.49
CA LEU A 359 -4.63 7.21 3.29
C LEU A 359 -5.08 6.26 2.17
N PRO A 360 -5.14 6.73 0.91
CA PRO A 360 -5.49 5.86 -0.21
C PRO A 360 -4.47 4.74 -0.34
N ARG A 361 -4.96 3.50 -0.46
CA ARG A 361 -4.13 2.33 -0.78
C ARG A 361 -3.42 2.58 -2.11
N LYS A 362 -2.08 2.47 -2.13
CA LYS A 362 -1.33 2.50 -3.38
C LYS A 362 -1.58 1.19 -4.10
N ILE A 363 -2.12 1.27 -5.31
CA ILE A 363 -2.27 0.14 -6.22
C ILE A 363 -1.29 0.43 -7.36
N TYR A 364 -0.03 0.01 -7.18
CA TYR A 364 0.89 -0.06 -8.30
C TYR A 364 0.71 -1.43 -8.94
N MET A 365 0.01 -1.47 -10.08
CA MET A 365 0.09 -2.61 -11.00
C MET A 365 1.41 -2.55 -11.76
#